data_AF-A0A7S3EWQ3-F1
#
_entry.id   AF-A0A7S3EWQ3-F1
#
_cell.length_a   1.000
_cell.length_b   1.000
_cell.length_c   1.000
_cell.angle_alpha   90.00
_cell.angle_beta   90.00
_cell.angle_gamma   90.00
#
_symmetry.space_group_name_H-M   'P 1'
#
loop_
_entity.id
_entity.type
_entity.pdbx_description
1 polymer ?
#
loop_
_entity_poly.entity_id
_entity_poly.type
_entity_poly.pdbx_seq_one_letter_code
_entity_poly.pdbx_strand_id
1 'polypeptide(L)'
;LFEKDKIVFSLLLCVCLMEGYDRLDQAEWRMLLTGPILLDSSGLPNNPAPDWLSDKTWGDIVMLAELPAFKDFDTNFAAAPLDFKAFIDHPEPYTQFDKLPEFSQSLSDFQKMLILRVLRLDKLVPTISQFVASDLGQKYIEPPPFDLEGTFRDSTNTSPLVFILSPGVDPMLSLLKFAEGKGRKVDSISLGQGQGAGA
;
A
#
# COMPACT_ATOMS: atom_id res chain seq x y z
N LEU A 1 7.79 13.12 -3.54
CA LEU A 1 6.56 12.33 -3.23
C LEU A 1 6.15 12.65 -1.80
N PHE A 2 4.88 12.95 -1.53
CA PHE A 2 4.41 13.17 -0.16
C PHE A 2 4.29 11.85 0.60
N GLU A 3 4.35 11.90 1.94
CA GLU A 3 4.29 10.70 2.79
C GLU A 3 3.09 9.80 2.50
N LYS A 4 1.91 10.42 2.37
CA LYS A 4 0.64 9.74 2.09
C LYS A 4 0.63 8.98 0.75
N ASP A 5 1.46 9.37 -0.20
CA ASP A 5 1.46 8.82 -1.56
C ASP A 5 2.54 7.73 -1.73
N LYS A 6 3.45 7.57 -0.76
CA LYS A 6 4.58 6.62 -0.83
C LYS A 6 4.13 5.18 -1.01
N ILE A 7 3.23 4.71 -0.15
CA ILE A 7 2.77 3.32 -0.20
C ILE A 7 2.03 3.03 -1.51
N VAL A 8 1.23 3.98 -2.01
CA VAL A 8 0.55 3.84 -3.31
C VAL A 8 1.56 3.74 -4.43
N PHE A 9 2.57 4.61 -4.46
CA PHE A 9 3.63 4.55 -5.46
C PHE A 9 4.42 3.24 -5.41
N SER A 10 4.78 2.77 -4.21
CA SER A 10 5.51 1.52 -4.05
C SER A 10 4.67 0.29 -4.45
N LEU A 11 3.35 0.30 -4.18
CA LEU A 11 2.43 -0.71 -4.69
C LEU A 11 2.40 -0.69 -6.22
N LEU A 12 2.26 0.48 -6.85
CA LEU A 12 2.23 0.61 -8.31
C LEU A 12 3.54 0.12 -8.92
N LEU A 13 4.69 0.44 -8.32
CA LEU A 13 5.99 -0.05 -8.77
C LEU A 13 6.06 -1.58 -8.71
N CYS A 14 5.61 -2.18 -7.60
CA CYS A 14 5.55 -3.62 -7.41
C CYS A 14 4.66 -4.28 -8.48
N VAL A 15 3.46 -3.74 -8.69
CA VAL A 15 2.51 -4.23 -9.70
C VAL A 15 3.08 -4.12 -11.12
N CYS A 16 3.70 -3.00 -11.48
CA CYS A 16 4.36 -2.85 -12.79
C CYS A 16 5.48 -3.88 -13.01
N LEU A 17 6.24 -4.21 -11.97
CA LEU A 17 7.28 -5.25 -12.06
C LEU A 17 6.66 -6.64 -12.20
N MET A 18 5.62 -6.96 -11.43
CA MET A 18 4.89 -8.23 -11.56
C MET A 18 4.28 -8.40 -12.97
N GLU A 19 3.69 -7.35 -13.52
CA GLU A 19 3.15 -7.34 -14.89
C GLU A 19 4.28 -7.56 -15.91
N GLY A 20 5.42 -6.89 -15.76
CA GLY A 20 6.58 -7.08 -16.63
C GLY A 20 7.19 -8.49 -16.57
N TYR A 21 6.98 -9.22 -15.48
CA TYR A 21 7.42 -10.61 -15.29
C TYR A 21 6.31 -11.65 -15.54
N ASP A 22 5.14 -11.24 -16.01
CA ASP A 22 3.98 -12.13 -16.24
C ASP A 22 3.53 -12.89 -14.97
N ARG A 23 3.65 -12.22 -13.81
CA ARG A 23 3.28 -12.73 -12.47
C ARG A 23 1.97 -12.16 -11.94
N LEU A 24 1.25 -11.38 -12.74
CA LEU A 24 0.03 -10.67 -12.33
C LEU A 24 -1.16 -11.10 -13.17
N ASP A 25 -2.19 -11.63 -12.52
CA ASP A 25 -3.49 -11.82 -13.15
C ASP A 25 -4.28 -10.48 -13.16
N GLN A 26 -4.77 -10.09 -14.33
CA GLN A 26 -5.47 -8.82 -14.52
C GLN A 26 -6.86 -8.79 -13.87
N ALA A 27 -7.52 -9.94 -13.72
CA ALA A 27 -8.79 -10.04 -13.00
C ALA A 27 -8.55 -9.90 -11.49
N GLU A 28 -7.49 -10.51 -10.96
CA GLU A 28 -7.05 -10.32 -9.58
C GLU A 28 -6.69 -8.84 -9.31
N TRP A 29 -5.94 -8.19 -10.20
CA TRP A 29 -5.62 -6.77 -10.06
C TRP A 29 -6.85 -5.87 -10.06
N ARG A 30 -7.78 -6.11 -10.98
CA ARG A 30 -9.04 -5.38 -11.03
C ARG A 30 -9.85 -5.57 -9.74
N MET A 31 -9.88 -6.79 -9.21
CA MET A 31 -10.55 -7.12 -7.95
C MET A 31 -9.99 -6.30 -6.78
N LEU A 32 -8.67 -6.11 -6.72
CA LEU A 32 -8.04 -5.28 -5.68
C LEU A 32 -8.49 -3.80 -5.78
N LEU A 33 -8.46 -3.25 -7.00
CA LEU A 33 -8.74 -1.84 -7.26
C LEU A 33 -10.20 -1.47 -7.06
N THR A 34 -11.13 -2.19 -7.70
CA THR A 34 -12.56 -1.85 -7.66
C THR A 34 -13.28 -2.51 -6.49
N GLY A 35 -12.70 -3.57 -5.94
CA GLY A 35 -13.43 -4.51 -5.08
C GLY A 35 -14.37 -5.40 -5.91
N PRO A 36 -15.01 -6.37 -5.24
CA PRO A 36 -16.04 -7.20 -5.86
C PRO A 36 -17.26 -6.35 -6.23
N ILE A 37 -17.82 -6.61 -7.40
CA ILE A 37 -19.04 -5.95 -7.88
C ILE A 37 -20.10 -7.03 -8.02
N LEU A 38 -20.94 -7.16 -7.00
CA LEU A 38 -22.09 -8.04 -7.05
C LEU A 38 -23.21 -7.38 -7.86
N LEU A 39 -23.44 -7.86 -9.08
CA LEU A 39 -24.49 -7.35 -9.97
C LEU A 39 -25.86 -7.97 -9.69
N ASP A 40 -25.88 -9.22 -9.24
CA ASP A 40 -27.09 -9.96 -8.89
C ASP A 40 -26.85 -10.81 -7.65
N SER A 41 -27.72 -10.66 -6.65
CA SER A 41 -27.72 -11.46 -5.43
C SER A 41 -28.61 -12.70 -5.54
N SER A 42 -29.37 -12.84 -6.62
CA SER A 42 -30.25 -13.98 -6.85
C SER A 42 -29.43 -15.23 -7.19
N GLY A 43 -29.54 -16.27 -6.35
CA GLY A 43 -28.81 -17.53 -6.52
C GLY A 43 -27.48 -17.65 -5.77
N LEU A 44 -27.10 -16.65 -4.96
CA LEU A 44 -25.97 -16.81 -4.05
C LEU A 44 -26.23 -17.92 -3.02
N PRO A 45 -25.19 -18.70 -2.62
CA PRO A 45 -25.30 -19.60 -1.49
C PRO A 45 -25.74 -18.85 -0.22
N ASN A 46 -26.43 -19.54 0.68
CA ASN A 46 -26.81 -18.96 1.97
C ASN A 46 -25.56 -18.60 2.78
N ASN A 47 -25.60 -17.45 3.44
CA ASN A 47 -24.57 -17.02 4.37
C ASN A 47 -24.40 -18.07 5.48
N PRO A 48 -23.22 -18.69 5.65
CA PRO A 48 -22.99 -19.74 6.63
C PRO A 48 -22.93 -19.19 8.07
N ALA A 49 -22.80 -17.88 8.24
CA ALA A 49 -22.53 -17.24 9.53
C ALA A 49 -23.27 -15.89 9.70
N PRO A 50 -24.61 -15.86 9.57
CA PRO A 50 -25.40 -14.62 9.58
C PRO A 50 -25.33 -13.84 10.90
N ASP A 51 -24.93 -14.49 12.00
CA ASP A 51 -24.82 -13.87 13.32
C ASP A 51 -23.73 -12.79 13.41
N TRP A 52 -22.69 -12.88 12.56
CA TRP A 52 -21.54 -11.96 12.60
C TRP A 52 -21.00 -11.56 11.22
N LEU A 53 -21.31 -12.31 10.16
CA LEU A 53 -20.91 -11.97 8.80
C LEU A 53 -22.06 -11.27 8.07
N SER A 54 -21.80 -10.07 7.54
CA SER A 54 -22.81 -9.36 6.74
C SER A 54 -23.03 -10.04 5.39
N ASP A 55 -24.26 -10.01 4.88
CA ASP A 55 -24.59 -10.55 3.55
C ASP A 55 -23.80 -9.88 2.42
N LYS A 56 -23.42 -8.60 2.61
CA LYS A 56 -22.51 -7.91 1.71
C LYS A 56 -21.14 -8.59 1.66
N THR A 57 -20.52 -8.80 2.83
CA THR A 57 -19.21 -9.46 2.90
C THR A 57 -19.27 -10.90 2.39
N TRP A 58 -20.39 -11.60 2.64
CA TRP A 58 -20.62 -12.92 2.07
C TRP A 58 -20.70 -12.88 0.53
N GLY A 59 -21.44 -11.93 -0.04
CA GLY A 59 -21.47 -11.70 -1.49
C GLY A 59 -20.08 -11.42 -2.06
N ASP A 60 -19.28 -10.59 -1.36
CA ASP A 60 -17.90 -10.29 -1.73
C ASP A 60 -17.00 -11.55 -1.70
N ILE A 61 -17.20 -12.46 -0.73
CA ILE A 61 -16.51 -13.76 -0.64
C ILE A 61 -16.86 -14.66 -1.82
N VAL A 62 -18.15 -14.76 -2.15
CA VAL A 62 -18.61 -15.59 -3.28
C VAL A 62 -18.07 -15.06 -4.60
N MET A 63 -18.08 -13.73 -4.79
CA MET A 63 -17.48 -13.11 -5.98
C MET A 63 -15.96 -13.31 -6.06
N LEU A 64 -15.26 -13.37 -4.92
CA LEU A 64 -13.84 -13.71 -4.91
C LEU A 64 -13.62 -15.16 -5.39
N ALA A 65 -14.51 -16.08 -5.03
CA ALA A 65 -14.42 -17.49 -5.41
C ALA A 65 -14.59 -17.77 -6.92
N GLU A 66 -15.12 -16.81 -7.67
CA GLU A 66 -15.20 -16.87 -9.15
C GLU A 66 -13.82 -16.76 -9.82
N LEU A 67 -12.81 -16.24 -9.12
CA LEU A 67 -11.45 -16.18 -9.63
C LEU A 67 -10.80 -17.57 -9.58
N PRO A 68 -10.06 -17.99 -10.63
CA PRO A 68 -9.49 -19.35 -10.70
C PRO A 68 -8.63 -19.75 -9.49
N ALA A 69 -7.89 -18.81 -8.92
CA ALA A 69 -7.03 -19.03 -7.76
C ALA A 69 -7.79 -19.22 -6.44
N PHE A 70 -9.04 -18.77 -6.37
CA PHE A 70 -9.89 -18.82 -5.19
C PHE A 70 -11.06 -19.78 -5.36
N LYS A 71 -10.96 -20.69 -6.33
CA LYS A 71 -11.97 -21.72 -6.53
C LYS A 71 -12.26 -22.43 -5.21
N ASP A 72 -13.55 -22.61 -4.92
CA ASP A 72 -14.05 -23.25 -3.70
C ASP A 72 -13.81 -22.43 -2.40
N PHE A 73 -13.38 -21.16 -2.48
CA PHE A 73 -13.14 -20.31 -1.31
C PHE A 73 -14.38 -20.11 -0.45
N ASP A 74 -15.55 -19.93 -1.06
CA ASP A 74 -16.85 -19.84 -0.40
C ASP A 74 -17.18 -21.13 0.37
N THR A 75 -16.96 -22.29 -0.24
CA THR A 75 -17.20 -23.59 0.42
C THR A 75 -16.21 -23.84 1.55
N ASN A 76 -14.93 -23.49 1.39
CA ASN A 76 -13.91 -23.57 2.42
C ASN A 76 -14.22 -22.63 3.59
N PHE A 77 -14.74 -21.43 3.30
CA PHE A 77 -15.22 -20.49 4.32
C PHE A 77 -16.40 -21.07 5.10
N ALA A 78 -17.38 -21.65 4.40
CA ALA A 78 -18.54 -22.28 5.02
C ALA A 78 -18.20 -23.52 5.85
N ALA A 79 -17.11 -24.23 5.53
CA ALA A 79 -16.63 -25.37 6.30
C ALA A 79 -15.99 -24.99 7.65
N ALA A 80 -15.34 -23.81 7.72
CA ALA A 80 -14.61 -23.37 8.92
C ALA A 80 -14.90 -21.91 9.32
N PRO A 81 -16.17 -21.50 9.51
CA PRO A 81 -16.52 -20.09 9.72
C PRO A 81 -15.92 -19.50 11.00
N LEU A 82 -15.72 -20.30 12.05
CA LEU A 82 -15.12 -19.84 13.31
C LEU A 82 -13.64 -19.48 13.18
N ASP A 83 -12.89 -20.18 12.33
CA ASP A 83 -11.48 -19.88 12.07
C ASP A 83 -11.34 -18.57 11.31
N PHE A 84 -12.21 -18.36 10.31
CA PHE A 84 -12.31 -17.07 9.61
C PHE A 84 -12.77 -15.95 10.53
N LYS A 85 -13.68 -16.22 11.47
CA LYS A 85 -14.06 -15.24 12.48
C LYS A 85 -12.86 -14.82 13.33
N ALA A 86 -12.08 -15.78 13.83
CA ALA A 86 -10.86 -15.48 14.61
C ALA A 86 -9.82 -14.70 13.79
N PHE A 87 -9.68 -15.02 12.50
CA PHE A 87 -8.83 -14.29 11.56
C PHE A 87 -9.33 -12.85 11.37
N ILE A 88 -10.62 -12.65 11.12
CA ILE A 88 -11.26 -11.35 10.91
C ILE A 88 -11.21 -10.51 12.19
N ASP A 89 -11.33 -11.11 13.38
CA ASP A 89 -11.30 -10.38 14.64
C ASP A 89 -9.86 -10.00 15.08
N HIS A 90 -8.83 -10.57 14.43
CA HIS A 90 -7.44 -10.30 14.79
C HIS A 90 -7.02 -8.85 14.46
N PRO A 91 -6.21 -8.18 15.31
CA PRO A 91 -5.71 -6.83 15.03
C PRO A 91 -4.78 -6.78 13.81
N GLU A 92 -4.09 -7.89 13.52
CA GLU A 92 -3.09 -8.04 12.48
C GLU A 92 -3.35 -9.30 11.65
N PRO A 93 -4.42 -9.34 10.85
CA PRO A 93 -4.88 -10.57 10.20
C PRO A 93 -3.88 -11.08 9.15
N TYR A 94 -3.07 -10.20 8.56
CA TYR A 94 -2.00 -10.55 7.61
C TYR A 94 -0.94 -11.51 8.16
N THR A 95 -0.84 -11.65 9.50
CA THR A 95 0.08 -12.59 10.17
C THR A 95 -0.55 -13.94 10.49
N GLN A 96 -1.84 -14.11 10.21
CA GLN A 96 -2.65 -15.25 10.68
C GLN A 96 -3.06 -16.20 9.55
N PHE A 97 -2.52 -16.04 8.34
CA PHE A 97 -2.86 -16.90 7.20
C PHE A 97 -2.53 -18.39 7.45
N ASP A 98 -1.51 -18.67 8.27
CA ASP A 98 -1.13 -20.04 8.67
C ASP A 98 -2.17 -20.73 9.55
N LYS A 99 -3.11 -19.97 10.13
CA LYS A 99 -4.22 -20.50 10.94
C LYS A 99 -5.48 -20.76 10.13
N LEU A 100 -5.52 -20.32 8.88
CA LEU A 100 -6.60 -20.64 7.96
C LEU A 100 -6.38 -22.02 7.32
N PRO A 101 -7.42 -22.62 6.71
CA PRO A 101 -7.30 -23.93 6.08
C PRO A 101 -6.20 -23.95 5.00
N GLU A 102 -5.63 -25.13 4.73
CA GLU A 102 -4.40 -25.33 3.91
C GLU A 102 -4.38 -24.60 2.56
N PHE A 103 -5.54 -24.40 1.92
CA PHE A 103 -5.63 -23.64 0.66
C PHE A 103 -5.02 -22.23 0.80
N SER A 104 -5.16 -21.57 1.96
CA SER A 104 -4.63 -20.23 2.22
C SER A 104 -3.11 -20.16 2.14
N GLN A 105 -2.43 -21.28 2.42
CA GLN A 105 -0.98 -21.39 2.43
C GLN A 105 -0.42 -21.50 1.02
N SER A 106 -1.22 -22.01 0.08
CA SER A 106 -0.84 -22.11 -1.35
C SER A 106 -0.98 -20.79 -2.11
N LEU A 107 -1.66 -19.80 -1.54
CA LEU A 107 -1.88 -18.49 -2.15
C LEU A 107 -0.62 -17.63 -2.12
N SER A 108 -0.42 -16.86 -3.19
CA SER A 108 0.60 -15.82 -3.25
C SER A 108 0.30 -14.68 -2.27
N ASP A 109 1.31 -13.87 -1.93
CA ASP A 109 1.11 -12.70 -1.07
C ASP A 109 0.10 -11.70 -1.67
N PHE A 110 0.07 -11.59 -3.01
CA PHE A 110 -0.91 -10.78 -3.72
C PHE A 110 -2.34 -11.32 -3.56
N GLN A 111 -2.51 -12.64 -3.65
CA GLN A 111 -3.80 -13.30 -3.45
C GLN A 111 -4.28 -13.21 -1.99
N LYS A 112 -3.37 -13.33 -1.03
CA LYS A 112 -3.66 -13.09 0.40
C LYS A 112 -4.15 -11.65 0.63
N MET A 113 -3.59 -10.68 -0.08
CA MET A 113 -4.06 -9.29 -0.04
C MET A 113 -5.50 -9.14 -0.55
N LEU A 114 -5.94 -9.93 -1.54
CA LEU A 114 -7.34 -9.94 -2.00
C LEU A 114 -8.31 -10.47 -0.95
N ILE A 115 -7.92 -11.50 -0.19
CA ILE A 115 -8.73 -11.97 0.95
C ILE A 115 -8.92 -10.85 1.96
N LEU A 116 -7.87 -10.10 2.28
CA LEU A 116 -7.95 -8.98 3.21
C LEU A 116 -8.72 -7.79 2.64
N ARG A 117 -8.66 -7.55 1.32
CA ARG A 117 -9.49 -6.55 0.63
C ARG A 117 -10.99 -6.78 0.84
N VAL A 118 -11.40 -8.06 0.90
CA VAL A 118 -12.80 -8.49 1.10
C VAL A 118 -13.17 -8.53 2.59
N LEU A 119 -12.32 -9.16 3.41
CA LEU A 119 -12.65 -9.45 4.81
C LEU A 119 -12.33 -8.30 5.78
N ARG A 120 -11.27 -7.52 5.54
CA ARG A 120 -10.73 -6.50 6.44
C ARG A 120 -10.12 -5.33 5.69
N LEU A 121 -10.95 -4.56 4.98
CA LEU A 121 -10.53 -3.41 4.17
C LEU A 121 -9.74 -2.37 4.99
N ASP A 122 -10.08 -2.19 6.27
CA ASP A 122 -9.37 -1.29 7.19
C ASP A 122 -7.90 -1.70 7.42
N LYS A 123 -7.55 -2.97 7.18
CA LYS A 123 -6.19 -3.51 7.30
C LYS A 123 -5.47 -3.64 5.96
N LEU A 124 -6.05 -3.13 4.87
CA LEU A 124 -5.45 -3.25 3.55
C LEU A 124 -4.14 -2.47 3.43
N VAL A 125 -4.04 -1.26 3.99
CA VAL A 125 -2.80 -0.45 3.89
C VAL A 125 -1.60 -1.14 4.58
N PRO A 126 -1.70 -1.61 5.85
CA PRO A 126 -0.65 -2.43 6.45
C PRO A 126 -0.29 -3.68 5.64
N THR A 127 -1.30 -4.32 5.04
CA THR A 127 -1.11 -5.52 4.21
C THR A 127 -0.30 -5.20 2.94
N ILE A 128 -0.64 -4.10 2.26
CA ILE A 128 0.11 -3.59 1.11
C ILE A 128 1.56 -3.29 1.50
N SER A 129 1.78 -2.63 2.64
CA SER A 129 3.14 -2.36 3.12
C SER A 129 3.94 -3.66 3.31
N GLN A 130 3.34 -4.68 3.93
CA GLN A 130 4.00 -5.96 4.13
C GLN A 130 4.29 -6.68 2.81
N PHE A 131 3.34 -6.64 1.86
CA PHE A 131 3.51 -7.19 0.52
C PHE A 131 4.63 -6.50 -0.26
N VAL A 132 4.68 -5.17 -0.25
CA VAL A 132 5.77 -4.41 -0.88
C VAL A 132 7.11 -4.71 -0.21
N ALA A 133 7.13 -4.86 1.12
CA ALA A 133 8.34 -5.21 1.85
C ALA A 133 8.82 -6.63 1.53
N SER A 134 7.91 -7.60 1.27
CA SER A 134 8.29 -8.96 0.90
C SER A 134 8.80 -9.06 -0.54
N ASP A 135 8.19 -8.35 -1.50
CA ASP A 135 8.55 -8.46 -2.93
C ASP A 135 9.71 -7.51 -3.33
N LEU A 136 9.68 -6.24 -2.89
CA LEU A 136 10.69 -5.23 -3.25
C LEU A 136 11.73 -4.97 -2.14
N GLY A 137 11.36 -5.25 -0.89
CA GLY A 137 12.21 -5.03 0.28
C GLY A 137 11.80 -3.84 1.14
N GLN A 138 12.23 -3.87 2.41
CA GLN A 138 11.87 -2.91 3.46
C GLN A 138 12.10 -1.43 3.07
N LYS A 139 13.17 -1.15 2.32
CA LYS A 139 13.51 0.21 1.88
C LYS A 139 12.44 0.89 1.00
N TYR A 140 11.51 0.13 0.43
CA TYR A 140 10.43 0.66 -0.41
C TYR A 140 9.19 1.08 0.38
N ILE A 141 9.13 0.78 1.68
CA ILE A 141 8.08 1.25 2.58
C ILE A 141 8.59 2.25 3.63
N GLU A 142 9.91 2.41 3.72
CA GLU A 142 10.54 3.34 4.65
C GLU A 142 10.92 4.66 3.97
N PRO A 143 10.71 5.81 4.63
CA PRO A 143 11.18 7.08 4.12
C PRO A 143 12.72 7.09 4.08
N PRO A 144 13.36 7.46 2.95
CA PRO A 144 14.80 7.62 2.93
C PRO A 144 15.21 8.76 3.87
N PRO A 145 16.37 8.66 4.53
CA PRO A 145 16.89 9.75 5.35
C PRO A 145 17.14 10.99 4.48
N PHE A 146 16.97 12.17 5.05
CA PHE A 146 17.30 13.42 4.39
C PHE A 146 18.82 13.48 4.13
N ASP A 147 19.22 13.56 2.85
CA ASP A 147 20.62 13.61 2.44
C ASP A 147 20.90 14.85 1.58
N LEU A 148 21.28 15.94 2.24
CA LEU A 148 21.64 17.19 1.56
C LEU A 148 22.94 17.05 0.76
N GLU A 149 23.89 16.23 1.22
CA GLU A 149 25.19 16.10 0.58
C GLU A 149 25.11 15.30 -0.72
N GLY A 150 24.38 14.19 -0.72
CA GLY A 150 24.05 13.44 -1.94
C GLY A 150 23.27 14.32 -2.92
N THR A 151 22.19 14.97 -2.45
CA THR A 151 21.36 15.81 -3.32
C THR A 151 22.16 16.98 -3.92
N PHE A 152 23.06 17.62 -3.16
CA PHE A 152 23.92 18.68 -3.68
C PHE A 152 24.90 18.17 -4.75
N ARG A 153 25.44 16.96 -4.58
CA ARG A 153 26.35 16.34 -5.55
C ARG A 153 25.66 16.04 -6.89
N ASP A 154 24.38 15.69 -6.84
CA ASP A 154 23.56 15.42 -8.02
C ASP A 154 23.02 16.71 -8.67
N SER A 155 23.16 17.85 -8.00
CA SER A 155 22.73 19.16 -8.50
C SER A 155 23.78 19.82 -9.39
N THR A 156 23.33 20.76 -10.23
CA THR A 156 24.20 21.56 -11.10
C THR A 156 23.76 23.02 -11.09
N ASN A 157 24.55 23.91 -11.68
CA ASN A 157 24.15 25.31 -11.86
C ASN A 157 22.91 25.49 -12.76
N THR A 158 22.51 24.47 -13.50
CA THR A 158 21.29 24.43 -14.32
C THR A 158 20.18 23.57 -13.72
N SER A 159 20.43 22.89 -12.60
CA SER A 159 19.49 21.99 -11.92
C SER A 159 19.38 22.42 -10.45
N PRO A 160 18.49 23.38 -10.14
CA PRO A 160 18.41 23.97 -8.80
C PRO A 160 17.85 22.98 -7.77
N LEU A 161 18.29 23.14 -6.54
CA LEU A 161 17.74 22.43 -5.39
C LEU A 161 16.46 23.12 -4.91
N VAL A 162 15.36 22.38 -4.87
CA VAL A 162 14.06 22.87 -4.38
C VAL A 162 13.69 22.09 -3.12
N PHE A 163 13.47 22.80 -2.02
CA PHE A 163 13.03 22.23 -0.75
C PHE A 163 11.51 22.37 -0.62
N ILE A 164 10.81 21.25 -0.51
CA ILE A 164 9.36 21.22 -0.24
C ILE A 164 9.19 21.00 1.26
N LEU A 165 8.66 22.01 1.96
CA LEU A 165 8.55 22.00 3.41
C LEU A 165 7.17 21.51 3.84
N SER A 166 7.15 20.67 4.87
CA SER A 166 5.93 20.43 5.64
C SER A 166 5.83 21.46 6.77
N PRO A 167 4.61 21.79 7.25
CA PRO A 167 4.45 22.70 8.39
C PRO A 167 5.31 22.26 9.58
N GLY A 168 6.08 23.20 10.15
CA GLY A 168 6.96 22.94 11.30
C GLY A 168 8.34 22.36 10.98
N VAL A 169 8.67 22.13 9.70
CA VAL A 169 10.01 21.68 9.27
C VAL A 169 10.71 22.81 8.52
N ASP A 170 11.82 23.32 9.07
CA ASP A 170 12.67 24.32 8.43
C ASP A 170 14.11 23.79 8.21
N PRO A 171 14.54 23.52 6.96
CA PRO A 171 15.88 23.03 6.67
C PRO A 171 16.94 24.13 6.59
N MET A 172 16.57 25.41 6.76
CA MET A 172 17.47 26.54 6.53
C MET A 172 18.74 26.46 7.40
N LEU A 173 18.60 26.11 8.69
CA LEU A 173 19.73 25.92 9.59
C LEU A 173 20.69 24.82 9.10
N SER A 174 20.17 23.70 8.61
CA SER A 174 20.98 22.60 8.07
C SER A 174 21.68 23.00 6.77
N LEU A 175 21.00 23.77 5.91
CA LEU A 175 21.55 24.29 4.66
C LEU A 175 22.69 25.28 4.90
N LEU A 176 22.53 26.21 5.86
CA LEU A 176 23.57 27.18 6.21
C LEU A 176 24.83 26.48 6.73
N LYS A 177 24.67 25.53 7.65
CA LYS A 177 25.79 24.72 8.17
C LYS A 177 26.49 23.93 7.06
N PHE A 178 25.73 23.36 6.13
CA PHE A 178 26.28 22.63 4.99
C PHE A 178 27.10 23.56 4.08
N ALA A 179 26.59 24.74 3.76
CA ALA A 179 27.30 25.71 2.92
C ALA A 179 28.57 26.24 3.59
N GLU A 180 28.52 26.54 4.88
CA GLU A 180 29.69 26.93 5.69
C GLU A 180 30.77 25.85 5.65
N GLY A 181 30.39 24.59 5.87
CA GLY A 181 31.31 23.44 5.78
C GLY A 181 31.92 23.23 4.39
N LYS A 182 31.27 23.71 3.32
CA LYS A 182 31.79 23.72 1.94
C LYS A 182 32.50 25.03 1.55
N GLY A 183 32.62 25.99 2.47
CA GLY A 183 33.21 27.32 2.19
C GLY A 183 32.41 28.13 1.17
N ARG A 184 31.10 27.93 1.08
CA ARG A 184 30.21 28.61 0.13
C ARG A 184 29.46 29.73 0.82
N LYS A 185 29.43 30.89 0.19
CA LYS A 185 28.58 32.01 0.62
C LYS A 185 27.14 31.73 0.20
N VAL A 186 26.21 31.93 1.14
CA VAL A 186 24.76 31.85 0.89
C VAL A 186 24.20 33.25 1.02
N ASP A 187 23.59 33.73 -0.04
CA ASP A 187 22.77 34.94 -0.02
C ASP A 187 21.29 34.48 -0.02
N SER A 188 20.47 35.02 0.89
CA SER A 188 19.08 34.60 1.08
C SER A 188 18.12 35.74 0.78
N ILE A 189 17.07 35.45 0.03
CA ILE A 189 15.97 36.39 -0.25
C ILE A 189 14.67 35.75 0.25
N SER A 190 13.93 36.48 1.08
CA SER A 190 12.63 36.04 1.58
C SER A 190 11.51 36.49 0.64
N LEU A 191 10.75 35.53 0.12
CA LEU A 191 9.58 35.82 -0.71
C LEU A 191 8.35 36.03 0.19
N GLY A 192 7.74 37.21 0.13
CA GLY A 192 6.52 37.56 0.85
C GLY A 192 5.72 38.65 0.10
N GLN A 193 4.47 38.90 0.50
CA GLN A 193 3.68 39.99 -0.12
C GLN A 193 4.42 41.33 0.05
N GLY A 194 4.79 41.95 -1.08
CA GLY A 194 5.46 43.26 -1.13
C GLY A 194 6.98 43.26 -1.42
N GLN A 195 7.63 42.10 -1.59
CA GLN A 195 9.11 42.02 -1.73
C GLN A 195 9.65 41.86 -3.17
N GLY A 196 8.89 42.26 -4.19
CA GLY A 196 9.21 42.01 -5.60
C GLY A 196 10.35 42.82 -6.24
N ALA A 197 11.29 43.40 -5.48
CA ALA A 197 12.26 44.36 -6.04
C ALA A 197 13.75 44.04 -5.76
N GLY A 198 14.12 42.76 -5.61
CA GLY A 198 15.52 42.41 -5.33
C GLY A 198 15.98 41.01 -5.71
N ALA A 199 15.32 40.36 -6.66
CA ALA A 199 15.78 39.09 -7.24
C ALA A 199 16.65 39.34 -8.50
#